data_AF-A0A7X8R483-F1
#
_entry.id   AF-A0A7X8R483-F1
#
_cell.length_a   1.000
_cell.length_b   1.000
_cell.length_c   1.000
_cell.angle_alpha   90.00
_cell.angle_beta   90.00
_cell.angle_gamma   90.00
#
_symmetry.space_group_name_H-M   'P 1'
#
loop_
_entity.id
_entity.type
_entity.pdbx_description
1 polymer ?
#
loop_
_entity_poly.entity_id
_entity_poly.type
_entity_poly.pdbx_seq_one_letter_code
_entity_poly.pdbx_strand_id
1 'polypeptide(L)'
;MKTLLQLAASVNHSTSAHARLNLILEGALSGLADAQERQELRLTAHTMANATWQRWQSGRPPQDNGQDHEWIVCAHVLKIAESEGLSLEEKRIATAFAFVHDNFFISRIMEEEIRECERAGLHDKAAALSKQKTQQRIEHMQRGAVNAESLLRKLVRSDHPASPLFTADEIHCCVELVREHDLWKTNPPAPPPTADRLAVSCVEADALWPLHPTGVLADLQRLAAGGESVDLTDPLVWRKQLQQSLQTLIEFRPRWVEKAVIAETDFIDSESIFRTVTGQQLFREWRTFWSL
;
A
#
# COMPACT_ATOMS: atom_id res chain seq x y z
N MET A 1 4.87 10.80 25.25
CA MET A 1 5.93 9.91 24.70
C MET A 1 6.05 8.56 25.39
N LYS A 2 5.97 8.43 26.73
CA LYS A 2 5.96 7.10 27.41
C LYS A 2 4.82 6.16 26.96
N THR A 3 3.73 6.70 26.43
CA THR A 3 2.54 5.96 25.94
C THR A 3 2.66 5.43 24.51
N LEU A 4 3.53 5.99 23.66
CA LEU A 4 3.69 5.58 22.25
C LEU A 4 4.47 4.26 22.12
N LEU A 5 5.54 4.11 22.90
CA LEU A 5 6.28 2.85 23.03
C LEU A 5 5.44 1.76 23.67
N GLN A 6 4.49 2.12 24.56
CA GLN A 6 3.57 1.14 25.14
C GLN A 6 2.53 0.66 24.14
N LEU A 7 2.03 1.48 23.20
CA LEU A 7 1.09 1.01 22.17
C LEU A 7 1.76 0.10 21.12
N ALA A 8 3.05 0.31 20.82
CA ALA A 8 3.83 -0.61 19.98
C ALA A 8 4.28 -1.87 20.74
N ALA A 9 4.55 -1.77 22.05
CA ALA A 9 4.98 -2.90 22.90
C ALA A 9 3.82 -3.65 23.59
N SER A 10 2.59 -3.11 23.57
CA SER A 10 1.38 -3.76 24.10
C SER A 10 0.52 -4.35 22.99
N VAL A 11 1.14 -4.81 21.90
CA VAL A 11 0.52 -5.88 21.10
C VAL A 11 0.55 -7.11 21.98
N ASN A 12 -0.55 -7.31 22.72
CA ASN A 12 -0.83 -8.48 23.56
C ASN A 12 -0.13 -9.72 23.02
N HIS A 13 0.87 -10.22 23.75
CA HIS A 13 1.53 -11.51 23.47
C HIS A 13 0.55 -12.71 23.54
N SER A 14 -0.74 -12.48 23.75
CA SER A 14 -1.80 -13.50 23.75
C SER A 14 -2.57 -13.62 22.44
N THR A 15 -2.44 -12.68 21.50
CA THR A 15 -3.23 -12.69 20.26
C THR A 15 -2.36 -13.16 19.11
N SER A 16 -2.72 -14.28 18.46
CA SER A 16 -1.98 -14.77 17.29
C SER A 16 -1.96 -13.72 16.17
N ALA A 17 -0.93 -13.72 15.32
CA ALA A 17 -0.86 -12.81 14.17
C ALA A 17 -2.15 -12.87 13.33
N HIS A 18 -2.67 -14.08 13.11
CA HIS A 18 -3.92 -14.29 12.39
C HIS A 18 -5.14 -13.61 13.06
N ALA A 19 -5.26 -13.69 14.39
CA ALA A 19 -6.34 -13.02 15.11
C ALA A 19 -6.23 -11.48 15.05
N ARG A 20 -5.01 -10.92 15.12
CA ARG A 20 -4.79 -9.47 14.92
C ARG A 20 -5.20 -9.03 13.52
N LEU A 21 -4.77 -9.75 12.49
CA LEU A 21 -5.06 -9.43 11.10
C LEU A 21 -6.57 -9.50 10.80
N ASN A 22 -7.26 -10.50 11.34
CA ASN A 22 -8.72 -10.60 11.20
C ASN A 22 -9.46 -9.43 11.88
N LEU A 23 -8.94 -8.89 12.99
CA LEU A 23 -9.52 -7.71 13.62
C LEU A 23 -9.40 -6.46 12.74
N ILE A 24 -8.25 -6.26 12.07
CA ILE A 24 -8.07 -5.16 11.10
C ILE A 24 -9.09 -5.29 9.97
N LEU A 25 -9.24 -6.50 9.44
CA LEU A 25 -10.15 -6.78 8.32
C LEU A 25 -11.62 -6.56 8.70
N GLU A 26 -12.07 -7.11 9.82
CA GLU A 26 -13.45 -6.93 10.28
C GLU A 26 -13.74 -5.48 10.68
N GLY A 27 -12.76 -4.76 11.21
CA GLY A 27 -12.86 -3.33 11.47
C GLY A 27 -13.13 -2.55 10.19
N ALA A 28 -12.38 -2.82 9.12
CA ALA A 28 -12.58 -2.19 7.82
C ALA A 28 -13.97 -2.50 7.23
N LEU A 29 -14.35 -3.78 7.21
CA LEU A 29 -15.64 -4.22 6.68
C LEU A 29 -16.84 -3.63 7.45
N SER A 30 -16.70 -3.46 8.77
CA SER A 30 -17.75 -2.86 9.60
C SER A 30 -18.04 -1.40 9.27
N GLY A 31 -17.12 -0.70 8.59
CA GLY A 31 -17.28 0.68 8.14
C GLY A 31 -18.13 0.86 6.88
N LEU A 32 -18.42 -0.22 6.14
CA LEU A 32 -19.25 -0.17 4.93
C LEU A 32 -20.72 0.06 5.26
N ALA A 33 -21.43 0.93 4.54
CA ALA A 33 -22.80 1.29 4.87
C ALA A 33 -23.80 0.15 4.56
N ASP A 34 -23.68 -0.49 3.40
CA ASP A 34 -24.60 -1.52 2.95
C ASP A 34 -24.29 -2.90 3.55
N ALA A 35 -25.32 -3.55 4.12
CA ALA A 35 -25.17 -4.82 4.82
C ALA A 35 -24.91 -6.00 3.87
N GLN A 36 -25.47 -5.96 2.66
CA GLN A 36 -25.31 -7.02 1.67
C GLN A 36 -23.92 -6.93 1.01
N GLU A 37 -23.49 -5.73 0.63
CA GLU A 37 -22.12 -5.46 0.16
C GLU A 37 -21.10 -5.88 1.21
N ARG A 38 -21.33 -5.54 2.48
CA ARG A 38 -20.45 -5.95 3.59
C ARG A 38 -20.30 -7.47 3.66
N GLN A 39 -21.37 -8.22 3.46
CA GLN A 39 -21.31 -9.68 3.52
C GLN A 39 -20.53 -10.27 2.33
N GLU A 40 -20.74 -9.75 1.13
CA GLU A 40 -20.00 -10.19 -0.07
C GLU A 40 -18.52 -9.80 0.01
N LEU A 41 -18.21 -8.60 0.51
CA LEU A 41 -16.83 -8.17 0.71
C LEU A 41 -16.15 -8.92 1.85
N ARG A 42 -16.88 -9.31 2.90
CA ARG A 42 -16.35 -10.21 3.93
C ARG A 42 -15.92 -11.54 3.33
N LEU A 43 -16.78 -12.18 2.53
CA LEU A 43 -16.43 -13.42 1.82
C LEU A 43 -15.19 -13.24 0.94
N THR A 44 -15.16 -12.16 0.15
CA THR A 44 -14.08 -11.85 -0.79
C THR A 44 -12.77 -11.63 -0.04
N ALA A 45 -12.78 -10.77 0.98
CA ALA A 45 -11.61 -10.38 1.73
C ALA A 45 -11.01 -11.53 2.53
N HIS A 46 -11.82 -12.36 3.21
CA HIS A 46 -11.32 -13.54 3.92
C HIS A 46 -10.73 -14.60 2.99
N THR A 47 -11.35 -14.81 1.83
CA THR A 47 -10.81 -15.75 0.83
C THR A 47 -9.46 -15.26 0.30
N MET A 48 -9.37 -13.96 -0.05
CA MET A 48 -8.12 -13.33 -0.48
C MET A 48 -7.05 -13.41 0.59
N ALA A 49 -7.35 -12.95 1.80
CA ALA A 49 -6.44 -12.92 2.94
C ALA A 49 -5.84 -14.30 3.24
N ASN A 50 -6.67 -15.35 3.24
CA ASN A 50 -6.19 -16.72 3.47
C ASN A 50 -5.31 -17.22 2.33
N ALA A 51 -5.74 -17.01 1.08
CA ALA A 51 -5.00 -17.50 -0.08
C ALA A 51 -3.64 -16.82 -0.25
N THR A 52 -3.58 -15.52 0.00
CA THR A 52 -2.32 -14.78 -0.07
C THR A 52 -1.43 -15.14 1.12
N TRP A 53 -1.97 -15.18 2.36
CA TRP A 53 -1.21 -15.59 3.55
C TRP A 53 -0.47 -16.92 3.36
N GLN A 54 -1.17 -17.94 2.85
CA GLN A 54 -0.60 -19.26 2.60
C GLN A 54 0.49 -19.25 1.52
N ARG A 55 0.41 -18.32 0.57
CA ARG A 55 1.26 -18.31 -0.62
C ARG A 55 2.50 -17.42 -0.47
N TRP A 56 2.34 -16.24 0.12
CA TRP A 56 3.36 -15.18 0.10
C TRP A 56 3.58 -14.51 1.45
N GLN A 57 2.53 -13.96 2.07
CA GLN A 57 2.68 -13.01 3.20
C GLN A 57 3.25 -13.66 4.46
N SER A 58 2.91 -14.92 4.76
CA SER A 58 3.41 -15.60 5.96
C SER A 58 4.93 -15.84 5.96
N GLY A 59 5.54 -15.88 4.77
CA GLY A 59 6.97 -16.17 4.58
C GLY A 59 7.82 -14.94 4.21
N ARG A 60 7.27 -13.71 4.30
CA ARG A 60 7.99 -12.51 3.89
C ARG A 60 9.29 -12.29 4.70
N PRO A 61 10.40 -11.97 4.03
CA PRO A 61 11.64 -11.65 4.71
C PRO A 61 11.56 -10.23 5.32
N PRO A 62 12.38 -9.90 6.34
CA PRO A 62 12.40 -8.57 6.97
C PRO A 62 12.71 -7.42 6.01
N GLN A 63 13.31 -7.71 4.84
CA GLN A 63 13.61 -6.71 3.82
C GLN A 63 12.38 -6.28 3.01
N ASP A 64 11.29 -7.05 3.04
CA ASP A 64 10.04 -6.76 2.34
C ASP A 64 9.13 -5.83 3.16
N ASN A 65 7.87 -5.67 2.77
CA ASN A 65 6.84 -5.08 3.63
C ASN A 65 6.50 -6.03 4.80
N GLY A 66 6.05 -5.44 5.91
CA GLY A 66 5.56 -6.20 7.05
C GLY A 66 4.35 -7.08 6.70
N GLN A 67 4.11 -8.13 7.47
CA GLN A 67 3.00 -9.08 7.25
C GLN A 67 1.61 -8.43 7.33
N ASP A 68 1.50 -7.29 8.02
CA ASP A 68 0.25 -6.56 8.21
C ASP A 68 -0.09 -5.61 7.05
N HIS A 69 0.81 -5.47 6.08
CA HIS A 69 0.73 -4.51 4.97
C HIS A 69 -0.60 -4.59 4.22
N GLU A 70 -0.92 -5.74 3.64
CA GLU A 70 -2.09 -5.91 2.79
C GLU A 70 -3.41 -5.69 3.55
N TRP A 71 -3.44 -6.03 4.85
CA TRP A 71 -4.62 -5.82 5.69
C TRP A 71 -4.87 -4.34 5.96
N ILE A 72 -3.79 -3.57 6.18
CA ILE A 72 -3.89 -2.13 6.40
C ILE A 72 -4.21 -1.39 5.10
N VAL A 73 -3.61 -1.78 3.98
CA VAL A 73 -3.97 -1.25 2.65
C VAL A 73 -5.43 -1.58 2.33
N CYS A 74 -5.89 -2.80 2.62
CA CYS A 74 -7.29 -3.19 2.45
C CYS A 74 -8.23 -2.30 3.30
N ALA A 75 -7.85 -2.01 4.55
CA ALA A 75 -8.64 -1.14 5.42
C ALA A 75 -8.75 0.29 4.87
N HIS A 76 -7.64 0.85 4.38
CA HIS A 76 -7.64 2.17 3.77
C HIS A 76 -8.46 2.20 2.46
N VAL A 77 -8.22 1.23 1.56
CA VAL A 77 -8.87 1.24 0.24
C VAL A 77 -10.38 1.08 0.35
N LEU A 78 -10.88 0.25 1.27
CA LEU A 78 -12.32 0.09 1.47
C LEU A 78 -12.97 1.37 2.02
N LYS A 79 -12.28 2.09 2.92
CA LYS A 79 -12.78 3.37 3.45
C LYS A 79 -12.83 4.44 2.35
N ILE A 80 -11.79 4.53 1.52
CA ILE A 80 -11.74 5.48 0.39
C ILE A 80 -12.79 5.10 -0.66
N ALA A 81 -12.82 3.84 -1.09
CA ALA A 81 -13.77 3.34 -2.09
C ALA A 81 -15.25 3.55 -1.69
N GLU A 82 -15.59 3.35 -0.41
CA GLU A 82 -16.92 3.63 0.11
C GLU A 82 -17.27 5.12 -0.02
N SER A 83 -16.34 6.00 0.34
CA SER A 83 -16.57 7.45 0.27
C SER A 83 -16.62 8.01 -1.15
N GLU A 84 -15.90 7.39 -2.08
CA GLU A 84 -15.90 7.74 -3.50
C GLU A 84 -17.10 7.11 -4.23
N GLY A 85 -17.95 6.35 -3.53
CA GLY A 85 -19.17 5.77 -4.09
C GLY A 85 -18.91 4.66 -5.11
N LEU A 86 -17.79 3.93 -4.98
CA LEU A 86 -17.48 2.81 -5.87
C LEU A 86 -18.53 1.71 -5.74
N SER A 87 -18.82 1.05 -6.85
CA SER A 87 -19.72 -0.10 -6.92
C SER A 87 -19.18 -1.30 -6.13
N LEU A 88 -20.04 -2.26 -5.82
CA LEU A 88 -19.63 -3.52 -5.20
C LEU A 88 -18.54 -4.25 -6.02
N GLU A 89 -18.67 -4.27 -7.35
CA GLU A 89 -17.68 -4.86 -8.25
C GLU A 89 -16.30 -4.19 -8.10
N GLU A 90 -16.26 -2.86 -8.13
CA GLU A 90 -15.02 -2.09 -7.94
C GLU A 90 -14.43 -2.30 -6.54
N LYS A 91 -15.25 -2.39 -5.49
CA LYS A 91 -14.79 -2.70 -4.13
C LYS A 91 -14.21 -4.11 -4.02
N ARG A 92 -14.74 -5.09 -4.76
CA ARG A 92 -14.18 -6.45 -4.84
C ARG A 92 -12.82 -6.43 -5.55
N ILE A 93 -12.69 -5.66 -6.63
CA ILE A 93 -11.42 -5.45 -7.33
C ILE A 93 -10.40 -4.76 -6.42
N ALA A 94 -10.79 -3.70 -5.70
CA ALA A 94 -9.95 -2.98 -4.74
C ALA A 94 -9.47 -3.90 -3.60
N THR A 95 -10.35 -4.76 -3.10
CA THR A 95 -10.01 -5.78 -2.10
C THR A 95 -8.98 -6.75 -2.67
N ALA A 96 -9.18 -7.25 -3.89
CA ALA A 96 -8.23 -8.15 -4.54
C ALA A 96 -6.86 -7.47 -4.70
N PHE A 97 -6.85 -6.25 -5.24
CA PHE A 97 -5.68 -5.40 -5.42
C PHE A 97 -4.88 -5.24 -4.12
N ALA A 98 -5.55 -4.87 -3.02
CA ALA A 98 -4.90 -4.66 -1.73
C ALA A 98 -4.08 -5.88 -1.28
N PHE A 99 -4.55 -7.10 -1.57
CA PHE A 99 -3.87 -8.34 -1.19
C PHE A 99 -2.81 -8.84 -2.18
N VAL A 100 -2.77 -8.32 -3.42
CA VAL A 100 -1.90 -8.84 -4.48
C VAL A 100 -0.98 -7.82 -5.14
N HIS A 101 -1.11 -6.52 -4.87
CA HIS A 101 -0.30 -5.50 -5.56
C HIS A 101 1.21 -5.66 -5.30
N ASP A 102 1.61 -5.91 -4.06
CA ASP A 102 3.00 -6.06 -3.63
C ASP A 102 3.46 -7.53 -3.50
N ASN A 103 3.00 -8.40 -4.40
CA ASN A 103 3.25 -9.85 -4.27
C ASN A 103 4.59 -10.37 -4.81
N PHE A 104 5.38 -9.53 -5.46
CA PHE A 104 6.66 -9.92 -6.06
C PHE A 104 7.81 -9.09 -5.48
N PHE A 105 8.46 -9.60 -4.43
CA PHE A 105 9.54 -8.88 -3.79
C PHE A 105 10.78 -8.73 -4.68
N ILE A 106 11.28 -7.50 -4.79
CA ILE A 106 12.60 -7.16 -5.32
C ILE A 106 13.29 -6.23 -4.32
N SER A 107 14.53 -6.53 -3.97
CA SER A 107 15.32 -5.66 -3.08
C SER A 107 15.42 -4.24 -3.66
N ARG A 108 14.96 -3.26 -2.87
CA ARG A 108 14.84 -1.86 -3.29
C ARG A 108 16.21 -1.18 -3.33
N ILE A 109 16.45 -0.41 -4.39
CA ILE A 109 17.48 0.64 -4.40
C ILE A 109 16.92 1.86 -3.67
N MET A 110 17.57 2.24 -2.57
CA MET A 110 17.15 3.35 -1.72
C MET A 110 17.50 4.69 -2.35
N GLU A 111 16.68 5.72 -2.07
CA GLU A 111 16.96 7.07 -2.59
C GLU A 111 18.28 7.64 -2.03
N GLU A 112 18.61 7.29 -0.78
CA GLU A 112 19.83 7.74 -0.14
C GLU A 112 21.09 7.18 -0.82
N GLU A 113 21.07 5.94 -1.31
CA GLU A 113 22.19 5.35 -2.07
C GLU A 113 22.49 6.15 -3.35
N ILE A 114 21.44 6.67 -4.01
CA ILE A 114 21.57 7.53 -5.19
C ILE A 114 22.13 8.88 -4.76
N ARG A 115 21.57 9.51 -3.72
CA ARG A 115 22.01 10.82 -3.20
C ARG A 115 23.45 10.78 -2.69
N GLU A 116 23.90 9.67 -2.11
CA GLU A 116 25.29 9.48 -1.69
C GLU A 116 26.25 9.47 -2.88
N CYS A 117 25.89 8.80 -3.98
CA CYS A 117 26.67 8.85 -5.21
C CYS A 117 26.73 10.28 -5.77
N GLU A 118 25.62 11.03 -5.74
CA GLU A 118 25.57 12.43 -6.17
C GLU A 118 26.46 13.33 -5.30
N ARG A 119 26.38 13.21 -3.97
CA ARG A 119 27.23 13.97 -3.02
C ARG A 119 28.72 13.66 -3.18
N ALA A 120 29.06 12.44 -3.58
CA ALA A 120 30.42 12.02 -3.88
C ALA A 120 30.91 12.43 -5.28
N GLY A 121 30.09 13.11 -6.09
CA GLY A 121 30.42 13.50 -7.46
C GLY A 121 30.39 12.35 -8.48
N LEU A 122 29.85 11.19 -8.11
CA LEU A 122 29.75 9.99 -8.94
C LEU A 122 28.45 10.01 -9.78
N HIS A 123 28.28 11.05 -10.60
CA HIS A 123 27.03 11.31 -11.33
C HIS A 123 26.61 10.17 -12.27
N ASP A 124 27.55 9.53 -12.98
CA ASP A 124 27.25 8.40 -13.87
C ASP A 124 26.73 7.19 -13.09
N LYS A 125 27.28 6.94 -11.90
CA LYS A 125 26.83 5.86 -11.01
C LYS A 125 25.43 6.16 -10.45
N ALA A 126 25.19 7.41 -10.04
CA ALA A 126 23.87 7.85 -9.57
C ALA A 126 22.80 7.68 -10.68
N ALA A 127 23.12 8.08 -11.92
CA ALA A 127 22.23 7.91 -13.06
C ALA A 127 21.95 6.43 -13.37
N ALA A 128 22.98 5.57 -13.32
CA ALA A 128 22.81 4.13 -13.50
C ALA A 128 21.92 3.50 -12.41
N LEU A 129 22.12 3.86 -11.14
CA LEU A 129 21.28 3.41 -10.02
C LEU A 129 19.83 3.88 -10.17
N SER A 130 19.62 5.14 -10.57
CA SER A 130 18.28 5.69 -10.83
C SER A 130 17.54 4.93 -11.94
N LYS A 131 18.23 4.61 -13.04
CA LYS A 131 17.68 3.79 -14.13
C LYS A 131 17.37 2.37 -13.66
N GLN A 132 18.28 1.75 -12.92
CA GLN A 132 18.08 0.40 -12.39
C GLN A 132 16.89 0.35 -11.41
N LYS A 133 16.75 1.36 -10.54
CA LYS A 133 15.62 1.48 -9.61
C LYS A 133 14.28 1.54 -10.34
N THR A 134 14.21 2.30 -11.43
CA THR A 134 13.00 2.37 -12.27
C THR A 134 12.71 1.02 -12.93
N GLN A 135 13.73 0.34 -13.46
CA GLN A 135 13.56 -0.98 -14.07
C GLN A 135 13.09 -2.03 -13.05
N GLN A 136 13.64 -2.03 -11.84
CA GLN A 136 13.20 -2.92 -10.75
C GLN A 136 11.74 -2.68 -10.39
N ARG A 137 11.29 -1.41 -10.33
CA ARG A 137 9.88 -1.10 -10.05
C ARG A 137 8.94 -1.63 -11.13
N ILE A 138 9.31 -1.48 -12.41
CA ILE A 138 8.53 -2.03 -13.53
C ILE A 138 8.50 -3.55 -13.48
N GLU A 139 9.64 -4.20 -13.22
CA GLU A 139 9.70 -5.65 -13.09
C GLU A 139 8.83 -6.16 -11.93
N HIS A 140 8.88 -5.48 -10.77
CA HIS A 140 8.04 -5.76 -9.61
C HIS A 140 6.55 -5.79 -9.99
N MET A 141 6.07 -4.75 -10.67
CA MET A 141 4.66 -4.67 -11.09
C MET A 141 4.30 -5.72 -12.15
N GLN A 142 5.16 -5.94 -13.15
CA GLN A 142 4.90 -6.91 -14.23
C GLN A 142 4.85 -8.35 -13.71
N ARG A 143 5.82 -8.74 -12.88
CA ARG A 143 5.85 -10.07 -12.25
C ARG A 143 4.73 -10.21 -11.22
N GLY A 144 4.47 -9.15 -10.47
CA GLY A 144 3.34 -9.05 -9.54
C GLY A 144 2.01 -9.33 -10.21
N ALA A 145 1.77 -8.73 -11.38
CA ALA A 145 0.55 -8.91 -12.16
C ALA A 145 0.35 -10.35 -12.65
N VAL A 146 1.43 -11.01 -13.11
CA VAL A 146 1.39 -12.43 -13.51
C VAL A 146 1.03 -13.34 -12.33
N ASN A 147 1.62 -13.06 -11.17
CA ASN A 147 1.32 -13.78 -9.93
C ASN A 147 -0.12 -13.56 -9.46
N ALA A 148 -0.60 -12.32 -9.52
CA ALA A 148 -1.96 -11.95 -9.18
C ALA A 148 -2.95 -12.69 -10.08
N GLU A 149 -2.76 -12.63 -11.40
CA GLU A 149 -3.61 -13.35 -12.36
C GLU A 149 -3.65 -14.86 -12.07
N SER A 150 -2.49 -15.48 -11.85
CA SER A 150 -2.39 -16.91 -11.56
C SER A 150 -3.12 -17.31 -10.28
N LEU A 151 -3.12 -16.44 -9.27
CA LEU A 151 -3.83 -16.68 -8.01
C LEU A 151 -5.34 -16.47 -8.19
N LEU A 152 -5.75 -15.30 -8.68
CA LEU A 152 -7.16 -14.91 -8.76
C LEU A 152 -8.00 -15.88 -9.60
N ARG A 153 -7.43 -16.41 -10.71
CA ARG A 153 -8.10 -17.43 -11.55
C ARG A 153 -8.38 -18.76 -10.84
N LYS A 154 -7.70 -19.05 -9.71
CA LYS A 154 -7.86 -20.29 -8.94
C LYS A 154 -8.79 -20.13 -7.74
N LEU A 155 -9.14 -18.90 -7.38
CA LEU A 155 -9.99 -18.65 -6.22
C LEU A 155 -11.44 -18.93 -6.58
N VAL A 156 -12.09 -19.68 -5.70
CA VAL A 156 -13.51 -20.02 -5.77
C VAL A 156 -14.20 -19.46 -4.55
N ARG A 157 -15.52 -19.26 -4.63
CA ARG A 157 -16.30 -18.83 -3.47
C ARG A 157 -16.37 -19.95 -2.44
N SER A 158 -16.26 -19.62 -1.16
CA SER A 158 -16.37 -20.63 -0.10
C SER A 158 -17.80 -21.09 0.16
N ASP A 159 -18.80 -20.25 -0.14
CA ASP A 159 -20.23 -20.58 -0.06
C ASP A 159 -20.74 -21.35 -1.30
N HIS A 160 -20.06 -21.18 -2.44
CA HIS A 160 -20.35 -21.87 -3.70
C HIS A 160 -19.03 -22.31 -4.38
N PRO A 161 -18.42 -23.43 -3.95
CA PRO A 161 -17.08 -23.85 -4.42
C PRO A 161 -16.96 -24.17 -5.92
N ALA A 162 -18.08 -24.35 -6.62
CA ALA A 162 -18.12 -24.52 -8.07
C ALA A 162 -18.07 -23.18 -8.84
N SER A 163 -18.20 -22.05 -8.15
CA SER A 163 -18.24 -20.71 -8.73
C SER A 163 -16.91 -19.99 -8.50
N PRO A 164 -16.34 -19.34 -9.53
CA PRO A 164 -15.14 -18.53 -9.34
C PRO A 164 -15.44 -17.36 -8.38
N LEU A 165 -14.43 -16.95 -7.62
CA LEU A 165 -14.57 -15.80 -6.73
C LEU A 165 -14.72 -14.51 -7.53
N PHE A 166 -13.97 -14.36 -8.62
CA PHE A 166 -13.99 -13.17 -9.48
C PHE A 166 -14.39 -13.52 -10.91
N THR A 167 -15.04 -12.58 -11.59
CA THR A 167 -15.28 -12.66 -13.03
C THR A 167 -13.97 -12.47 -13.81
N ALA A 168 -13.98 -12.80 -15.10
CA ALA A 168 -12.81 -12.57 -15.95
C ALA A 168 -12.46 -11.07 -16.06
N ASP A 169 -13.47 -10.20 -16.07
CA ASP A 169 -13.30 -8.75 -16.18
C ASP A 169 -12.75 -8.15 -14.88
N GLU A 170 -13.25 -8.59 -13.71
CA GLU A 170 -12.70 -8.21 -12.41
C GLU A 170 -11.22 -8.60 -12.29
N ILE A 171 -10.86 -9.81 -12.74
CA ILE A 171 -9.46 -10.29 -12.75
C ILE A 171 -8.62 -9.41 -13.67
N HIS A 172 -9.09 -9.12 -14.89
CA HIS A 172 -8.36 -8.29 -15.84
C HIS A 172 -8.10 -6.90 -15.27
N CYS A 173 -9.13 -6.24 -14.74
CA CYS A 173 -9.01 -4.92 -14.13
C CYS A 173 -8.02 -4.92 -12.96
N CYS A 174 -8.14 -5.88 -12.03
CA CYS A 174 -7.20 -6.01 -10.91
C CYS A 174 -5.75 -6.18 -11.40
N VAL A 175 -5.53 -6.98 -12.44
CA VAL A 175 -4.19 -7.25 -13.01
C VAL A 175 -3.60 -6.00 -13.63
N GLU A 176 -4.38 -5.19 -14.36
CA GLU A 176 -3.89 -3.91 -14.89
C GLU A 176 -3.55 -2.92 -13.77
N LEU A 177 -4.37 -2.82 -12.73
CA LEU A 177 -4.05 -1.99 -11.55
C LEU A 177 -2.72 -2.41 -10.92
N VAL A 178 -2.48 -3.72 -10.75
CA VAL A 178 -1.19 -4.23 -10.22
C VAL A 178 -0.02 -3.85 -11.12
N ARG A 179 -0.18 -3.85 -12.46
CA ARG A 179 0.87 -3.47 -13.41
C ARG A 179 1.28 -1.99 -13.32
N GLU A 180 0.41 -1.15 -12.79
CA GLU A 180 0.55 0.30 -12.89
C GLU A 180 0.64 1.02 -11.53
N HIS A 181 0.29 0.35 -10.43
CA HIS A 181 0.08 0.99 -9.12
C HIS A 181 1.26 1.79 -8.58
N ASP A 182 2.47 1.48 -9.05
CA ASP A 182 3.72 2.06 -8.58
C ASP A 182 4.36 2.98 -9.64
N LEU A 183 3.73 3.15 -10.81
CA LEU A 183 4.21 4.03 -11.88
C LEU A 183 4.32 5.50 -11.44
N TRP A 184 3.53 5.91 -10.45
CA TRP A 184 3.60 7.24 -9.89
C TRP A 184 4.91 7.54 -9.15
N LYS A 185 5.66 6.50 -8.76
CA LYS A 185 6.98 6.57 -8.12
C LYS A 185 8.13 6.46 -9.15
N THR A 186 7.84 6.48 -10.46
CA THR A 186 8.87 6.41 -11.54
C THR A 186 9.36 7.80 -11.97
N ASN A 187 10.38 7.84 -12.84
CA ASN A 187 10.87 9.06 -13.45
C ASN A 187 10.90 8.94 -15.00
N PRO A 188 10.06 9.69 -15.73
CA PRO A 188 9.11 10.67 -15.22
C PRO A 188 7.85 9.95 -14.67
N PRO A 189 7.20 10.44 -13.59
CA PRO A 189 6.10 9.71 -12.96
C PRO A 189 4.85 9.68 -13.82
N ALA A 190 4.04 8.64 -13.63
CA ALA A 190 2.74 8.45 -14.27
C ALA A 190 1.70 8.06 -13.21
N PRO A 191 1.02 9.04 -12.59
CA PRO A 191 -0.08 8.77 -11.66
C PRO A 191 -1.34 8.27 -12.39
N PRO A 192 -2.27 7.59 -11.70
CA PRO A 192 -3.54 7.20 -12.30
C PRO A 192 -4.33 8.45 -12.78
N PRO A 193 -5.12 8.32 -13.87
CA PRO A 193 -6.07 9.36 -14.26
C PRO A 193 -7.06 9.66 -13.13
N THR A 194 -7.38 10.93 -12.87
CA THR A 194 -8.28 11.28 -11.75
C THR A 194 -9.71 10.75 -11.94
N ALA A 195 -10.14 10.58 -13.20
CA ALA A 195 -11.43 9.97 -13.52
C ALA A 195 -11.49 8.47 -13.16
N ASP A 196 -10.34 7.81 -13.03
CA ASP A 196 -10.26 6.41 -12.58
C ASP A 196 -10.25 6.36 -11.05
N ARG A 197 -11.45 6.48 -10.45
CA ARG A 197 -11.63 6.52 -9.00
C ARG A 197 -11.18 5.24 -8.30
N LEU A 198 -11.28 4.10 -8.98
CA LEU A 198 -10.77 2.83 -8.47
C LEU A 198 -9.23 2.85 -8.38
N ALA A 199 -8.54 3.21 -9.47
CA ALA A 199 -7.08 3.29 -9.47
C ALA A 199 -6.55 4.33 -8.46
N VAL A 200 -7.20 5.50 -8.39
CA VAL A 200 -6.86 6.53 -7.39
C VAL A 200 -7.02 6.00 -5.96
N SER A 201 -8.15 5.35 -5.65
CA SER A 201 -8.40 4.79 -4.31
C SER A 201 -7.33 3.77 -3.91
N CYS A 202 -6.97 2.88 -4.84
CA CYS A 202 -5.95 1.85 -4.65
C CYS A 202 -4.56 2.44 -4.40
N VAL A 203 -4.14 3.43 -5.21
CA VAL A 203 -2.83 4.07 -5.06
C VAL A 203 -2.74 4.88 -3.77
N GLU A 204 -3.79 5.62 -3.41
CA GLU A 204 -3.81 6.41 -2.18
C GLU A 204 -3.79 5.52 -0.93
N ALA A 205 -4.49 4.39 -0.96
CA ALA A 205 -4.48 3.42 0.14
C ALA A 205 -3.09 2.83 0.42
N ASP A 206 -2.34 2.46 -0.64
CA ASP A 206 -0.93 2.03 -0.53
C ASP A 206 -0.03 3.17 -0.04
N ALA A 207 -0.19 4.38 -0.59
CA ALA A 207 0.64 5.52 -0.24
C ALA A 207 0.56 5.94 1.25
N LEU A 208 -0.51 5.54 1.95
CA LEU A 208 -0.67 5.76 3.39
C LEU A 208 0.12 4.78 4.25
N TRP A 209 0.52 3.61 3.72
CA TRP A 209 1.23 2.57 4.49
C TRP A 209 2.47 3.07 5.23
N PRO A 210 3.39 3.85 4.62
CA PRO A 210 4.60 4.32 5.29
C PRO A 210 4.36 5.29 6.46
N LEU A 211 3.11 5.72 6.68
CA LEU A 211 2.71 6.57 7.80
C LEU A 211 2.04 5.79 8.94
N HIS A 212 1.63 4.55 8.69
CA HIS A 212 1.08 3.68 9.72
C HIS A 212 2.19 3.23 10.70
N PRO A 213 1.95 3.10 12.01
CA PRO A 213 2.97 2.66 12.98
C PRO A 213 3.73 1.38 12.61
N THR A 214 3.02 0.38 12.10
CA THR A 214 3.64 -0.87 11.61
C THR A 214 4.39 -0.69 10.29
N GLY A 215 4.00 0.28 9.46
CA GLY A 215 4.73 0.66 8.25
C GLY A 215 6.05 1.34 8.57
N VAL A 216 6.05 2.31 9.50
CA VAL A 216 7.27 2.94 10.00
C VAL A 216 8.21 1.90 10.62
N LEU A 217 7.68 0.97 11.41
CA LEU A 217 8.46 -0.13 11.97
C LEU A 217 9.07 -1.02 10.87
N ALA A 218 8.29 -1.38 9.84
CA ALA A 218 8.77 -2.21 8.73
C ALA A 218 9.92 -1.52 7.96
N ASP A 219 9.82 -0.20 7.74
CA ASP A 219 10.90 0.56 7.10
C ASP A 219 12.17 0.56 7.96
N LEU A 220 12.05 0.78 9.28
CA LEU A 220 13.18 0.72 10.21
C LEU A 220 13.82 -0.68 10.27
N GLN A 221 13.00 -1.73 10.29
CA GLN A 221 13.48 -3.12 10.25
C GLN A 221 14.20 -3.44 8.94
N ARG A 222 13.75 -2.87 7.81
CA ARG A 222 14.41 -3.01 6.53
C ARG A 222 15.80 -2.38 6.53
N LEU A 223 15.95 -1.18 7.10
CA LEU A 223 17.26 -0.53 7.25
C LEU A 223 18.21 -1.40 8.09
N ALA A 224 17.73 -1.92 9.22
CA ALA A 224 18.51 -2.81 10.07
C ALA A 224 18.92 -4.11 9.34
N ALA A 225 18.01 -4.69 8.56
CA ALA A 225 18.28 -5.87 7.75
C ALA A 225 19.25 -5.59 6.57
N GLY A 226 19.38 -4.32 6.16
CA GLY A 226 20.36 -3.82 5.20
C GLY A 226 21.75 -3.55 5.80
N GLY A 227 21.92 -3.74 7.12
CA GLY A 227 23.20 -3.57 7.81
C GLY A 227 23.35 -2.25 8.57
N GLU A 228 22.33 -1.40 8.60
CA GLU A 228 22.35 -0.17 9.40
C GLU A 228 22.14 -0.46 10.90
N SER A 229 22.81 0.30 11.77
CA SER A 229 22.54 0.26 13.20
C SER A 229 21.32 1.13 13.51
N VAL A 230 20.20 0.48 13.81
CA VAL A 230 18.92 1.15 14.09
C VAL A 230 18.48 0.85 15.53
N ASP A 231 18.48 1.87 16.39
CA ASP A 231 17.90 1.76 17.73
C ASP A 231 16.38 1.99 17.67
N LEU A 232 15.61 0.89 17.66
CA LEU A 232 14.15 0.93 17.63
C LEU A 232 13.54 1.53 18.91
N THR A 233 14.33 1.73 19.97
CA THR A 233 13.86 2.36 21.21
C THR A 233 14.02 3.88 21.20
N ASP A 234 14.80 4.43 20.27
CA ASP A 234 15.02 5.88 20.13
C ASP A 234 13.88 6.55 19.34
N PRO A 235 13.08 7.44 19.96
CA PRO A 235 12.01 8.14 19.27
C PRO A 235 12.47 9.07 18.13
N LEU A 236 13.73 9.51 18.14
CA LEU A 236 14.29 10.34 17.08
C LEU A 236 14.47 9.54 15.78
N VAL A 237 14.83 8.26 15.89
CA VAL A 237 14.95 7.33 14.75
C VAL A 237 13.59 7.18 14.05
N TRP A 238 12.53 6.95 14.83
CA TRP A 238 11.16 6.88 14.30
C TRP A 238 10.72 8.19 13.63
N ARG A 239 11.01 9.33 14.26
CA ARG A 239 10.65 10.64 13.71
C ARG A 239 11.36 10.93 12.40
N LYS A 240 12.64 10.55 12.28
CA LYS A 240 13.42 10.71 11.06
C LYS A 240 12.84 9.87 9.92
N GLN A 241 12.52 8.60 10.17
CA GLN A 241 11.89 7.73 9.17
C GLN A 241 10.54 8.31 8.70
N LEU A 242 9.69 8.74 9.64
CA LEU A 242 8.40 9.34 9.31
C LEU A 242 8.54 10.62 8.48
N GLN A 243 9.50 11.48 8.80
CA GLN A 243 9.77 12.69 8.00
C GLN A 243 10.18 12.34 6.57
N GLN A 244 10.99 11.30 6.37
CA GLN A 244 11.36 10.83 5.03
C GLN A 244 10.15 10.29 4.25
N SER A 245 9.28 9.51 4.91
CA SER A 245 8.04 9.01 4.32
C SER A 245 7.10 10.16 3.90
N LEU A 246 6.90 11.17 4.77
CA LEU A 246 6.10 12.35 4.47
C LEU A 246 6.68 13.18 3.33
N GLN A 247 7.99 13.40 3.35
CA GLN A 247 8.68 14.18 2.33
C GLN A 247 8.48 13.56 0.94
N THR A 248 8.48 12.22 0.84
CA THR A 248 8.18 11.52 -0.41
C THR A 248 6.80 11.91 -0.95
N LEU A 249 5.75 11.85 -0.12
CA LEU A 249 4.39 12.21 -0.54
C LEU A 249 4.26 13.68 -0.96
N ILE A 250 5.05 14.57 -0.37
CA ILE A 250 5.06 16.00 -0.74
C ILE A 250 5.84 16.21 -2.05
N GLU A 251 7.01 15.59 -2.20
CA GLU A 251 7.90 15.73 -3.37
C GLU A 251 7.26 15.24 -4.68
N PHE A 252 6.42 14.20 -4.61
CA PHE A 252 5.74 13.68 -5.80
C PHE A 252 4.53 14.52 -6.22
N ARG A 253 4.00 15.39 -5.35
CA ARG A 253 2.80 16.19 -5.65
C ARG A 253 2.93 17.05 -6.92
N PRO A 254 3.96 17.90 -7.10
CA PRO A 254 4.04 18.75 -8.30
C PRO A 254 4.02 17.91 -9.58
N ARG A 255 4.70 16.75 -9.54
CA ARG A 255 4.78 15.82 -10.67
C ARG A 255 3.45 15.12 -10.96
N TRP A 256 2.54 15.07 -9.99
CA TRP A 256 1.18 14.54 -10.12
C TRP A 256 0.21 15.57 -10.69
N VAL A 257 0.31 16.84 -10.27
CA VAL A 257 -0.62 17.91 -10.67
C VAL A 257 -0.39 18.33 -12.12
N GLU A 258 0.86 18.41 -12.57
CA GLU A 258 1.18 18.84 -13.95
C GLU A 258 0.83 17.80 -15.02
N LYS A 259 0.72 16.53 -14.63
CA LYS A 259 0.57 15.41 -15.55
C LYS A 259 -0.82 14.78 -15.58
N ALA A 260 -1.65 15.04 -14.58
CA ALA A 260 -3.00 14.53 -14.57
C ALA A 260 -3.94 15.50 -15.30
N VAL A 261 -4.79 14.96 -16.16
CA VAL A 261 -5.98 15.68 -16.63
C VAL A 261 -6.94 15.69 -15.45
N ILE A 262 -6.91 16.77 -14.66
CA ILE A 262 -7.76 16.92 -13.47
C ILE A 262 -8.97 17.78 -13.84
N ALA A 263 -10.18 17.27 -13.60
CA ALA A 263 -11.38 18.07 -13.82
C ALA A 263 -11.48 19.17 -12.76
N GLU A 264 -12.08 20.32 -13.10
CA GLU A 264 -12.24 21.44 -12.15
C GLU A 264 -13.01 21.06 -10.87
N THR A 265 -13.82 20.01 -10.93
CA THR A 265 -14.64 19.51 -9.82
C THR A 265 -13.92 18.50 -8.93
N ASP A 266 -12.73 18.02 -9.31
CA ASP A 266 -12.03 17.01 -8.55
C ASP A 266 -11.32 17.60 -7.33
N PHE A 267 -11.39 16.89 -6.22
CA PHE A 267 -10.61 17.24 -5.03
C PHE A 267 -9.11 17.05 -5.31
N ILE A 268 -8.29 18.00 -4.87
CA ILE A 268 -6.84 17.91 -4.91
C ILE A 268 -6.31 18.48 -3.60
N ASP A 269 -5.53 17.70 -2.87
CA ASP A 269 -4.83 18.22 -1.70
C ASP A 269 -3.78 19.27 -2.11
N SER A 270 -3.66 20.33 -1.32
CA SER A 270 -2.67 21.39 -1.56
C SER A 270 -1.25 21.00 -1.15
N GLU A 271 -1.10 19.97 -0.31
CA GLU A 271 0.18 19.62 0.33
C GLU A 271 0.81 18.32 -0.21
N SER A 272 0.00 17.33 -0.59
CA SER A 272 0.45 15.97 -0.93
C SER A 272 -0.20 15.42 -2.21
N ILE A 273 -0.02 14.11 -2.48
CA ILE A 273 -0.54 13.42 -3.67
C ILE A 273 -2.03 13.09 -3.62
N PHE A 274 -2.72 13.23 -2.48
CA PHE A 274 -4.11 12.78 -2.33
C PHE A 274 -5.09 13.63 -3.16
N ARG A 275 -5.98 12.94 -3.87
CA ARG A 275 -7.05 13.43 -4.75
C ARG A 275 -8.45 12.96 -4.30
N THR A 276 -8.54 12.17 -3.24
CA THR A 276 -9.79 11.91 -2.54
C THR A 276 -9.82 12.68 -1.22
N VAL A 277 -11.03 13.11 -0.81
CA VAL A 277 -11.23 13.78 0.47
C VAL A 277 -10.86 12.84 1.62
N THR A 278 -11.23 11.56 1.51
CA THR A 278 -10.98 10.55 2.53
C THR A 278 -9.50 10.16 2.61
N GLY A 279 -8.79 10.08 1.49
CA GLY A 279 -7.34 9.86 1.47
C GLY A 279 -6.61 10.99 2.19
N GLN A 280 -6.98 12.26 1.92
CA GLN A 280 -6.44 13.41 2.66
C GLN A 280 -6.80 13.36 4.14
N GLN A 281 -8.03 12.97 4.49
CA GLN A 281 -8.44 12.85 5.89
C GLN A 281 -7.58 11.80 6.62
N LEU A 282 -7.40 10.62 6.03
CA LEU A 282 -6.54 9.56 6.57
C LEU A 282 -5.09 10.03 6.73
N PHE A 283 -4.56 10.77 5.75
CA PHE A 283 -3.25 11.39 5.83
C PHE A 283 -3.13 12.34 7.03
N ARG A 284 -4.13 13.19 7.26
CA ARG A 284 -4.18 14.12 8.40
C ARG A 284 -4.36 13.39 9.74
N GLU A 285 -5.13 12.32 9.78
CA GLU A 285 -5.29 11.45 10.95
C GLU A 285 -3.93 10.88 11.36
N TRP A 286 -3.15 10.35 10.41
CA TRP A 286 -1.79 9.85 10.69
C TRP A 286 -0.85 10.96 11.16
N ARG A 287 -0.84 12.12 10.52
CA ARG A 287 -0.02 13.27 10.99
C ARG A 287 -0.36 13.67 12.42
N THR A 288 -1.65 13.71 12.74
CA THR A 288 -2.14 14.02 14.10
C THR A 288 -1.68 12.97 15.11
N PHE A 289 -1.79 11.68 14.76
CA PHE A 289 -1.29 10.57 15.59
C PHE A 289 0.19 10.75 15.95
N TRP A 290 0.99 11.25 15.00
CA TRP A 290 2.41 11.50 15.19
C TRP A 290 2.77 12.88 15.76
N SER A 291 1.77 13.73 16.04
CA SER A 291 1.97 15.12 16.49
C SER A 291 2.82 15.96 15.51
N LEU A 292 2.44 15.93 14.23
CA LEU A 292 3.06 16.64 13.10
C LEU A 292 2.10 17.62 12.40
#